data_AF-A0A1I6U231-F1
#
_entry.id   AF-A0A1I6U231-F1
#
_cell.length_a   1.000
_cell.length_b   1.000
_cell.length_c   1.000
_cell.angle_alpha   90.00
_cell.angle_beta   90.00
_cell.angle_gamma   90.00
#
_symmetry.space_group_name_H-M   'P 1'
#
loop_
_entity.id
_entity.type
_entity.pdbx_description
1 polymer ?
#
loop_
_entity_poly.entity_id
_entity_poly.type
_entity_poly.pdbx_seq_one_letter_code
_entity_poly.pdbx_strand_id
1 'polypeptide(L)'
;MLLLKMLFWFGAAFLFLSSILPFSKIAHGAVRGIAFPREQFFVLSLTMILLSFFVLDPQPRVWAICALGIAAAIHVGYIAKFTPIWTKQSVGATQAELADKDTHVTLIAANVKQSNRDYQRLVDLIKEEQPDIATALEVDEAWVDALYDALKDDYAHWVKVPKSNSYGVVLMSNLPLSQTQVRELLVDDVPSIRTRVQTKSGQNWRLYIIHPEPPVPNHDTKGRDGEIAMMGIEAGKDDLPVVVTGDLNDVAWSAPTRRFQRLSGLLDPRVGRGFYNTFHAGIPLLRWPLDHLFHSPEFRLIRMDRLRHIGSDHFPILFSLALTGSKKANSTPEPSDADEREEVKEIVEEERQKDREAIGTDWEND
;
A
#
# COMPACT_ATOMS: atom_id res chain seq x y z
N MET A 1 35.48 -5.71 -25.90
CA MET A 1 35.91 -5.74 -24.48
C MET A 1 35.70 -4.40 -23.77
N LEU A 2 36.19 -3.27 -24.31
CA LEU A 2 36.04 -1.95 -23.68
C LEU A 2 34.57 -1.54 -23.48
N LEU A 3 33.72 -1.66 -24.51
CA LEU A 3 32.29 -1.35 -24.42
C LEU A 3 31.58 -2.14 -23.31
N LEU A 4 31.88 -3.43 -23.18
CA LEU A 4 31.30 -4.29 -22.13
C LEU A 4 31.72 -3.84 -20.73
N LYS A 5 32.99 -3.45 -20.53
CA LYS A 5 33.47 -2.90 -19.26
C LYS A 5 32.81 -1.55 -18.95
N MET A 6 32.59 -0.69 -19.95
CA MET A 6 31.87 0.58 -19.76
C MET A 6 30.41 0.36 -19.35
N LEU A 7 29.70 -0.53 -20.04
CA LEU A 7 28.32 -0.88 -19.70
C LEU A 7 28.20 -1.49 -18.30
N PHE A 8 29.16 -2.33 -17.90
CA PHE A 8 29.21 -2.88 -16.55
C PHE A 8 29.34 -1.78 -15.51
N TRP A 9 30.30 -0.85 -15.68
CA TRP A 9 30.51 0.23 -14.71
C TRP A 9 29.34 1.22 -14.66
N PHE A 10 28.69 1.47 -15.79
CA PHE A 10 27.46 2.26 -15.83
C PHE A 10 26.35 1.58 -15.00
N GLY A 11 26.11 0.28 -15.20
CA GLY A 11 25.13 -0.47 -14.41
C GLY A 11 25.46 -0.51 -12.91
N ALA A 12 26.74 -0.70 -12.56
CA ALA A 12 27.17 -0.72 -11.17
C ALA A 12 27.00 0.64 -10.49
N ALA A 13 27.35 1.72 -11.19
CA ALA A 13 27.12 3.08 -10.71
C ALA A 13 25.63 3.38 -10.54
N PHE A 14 24.80 3.00 -11.52
CA PHE A 14 23.34 3.17 -11.45
C PHE A 14 22.74 2.42 -10.24
N LEU A 15 23.07 1.14 -10.06
CA LEU A 15 22.59 0.37 -8.91
C LEU A 15 23.06 0.98 -7.58
N PHE A 16 24.32 1.37 -7.48
CA PHE A 16 24.83 2.02 -6.27
C PHE A 16 24.10 3.33 -5.98
N LEU A 17 23.95 4.22 -6.97
CA LEU A 17 23.23 5.48 -6.84
C LEU A 17 21.75 5.25 -6.48
N SER A 18 21.11 4.25 -7.08
CA SER A 18 19.72 3.89 -6.79
C SER A 18 19.52 3.41 -5.34
N SER A 19 20.55 2.84 -4.72
CA SER A 19 20.49 2.42 -3.32
C SER A 19 20.51 3.61 -2.35
N ILE A 20 21.20 4.70 -2.72
CA ILE A 20 21.43 5.85 -1.85
C ILE A 20 20.50 7.05 -2.09
N LEU A 21 20.09 7.32 -3.34
CA LEU A 21 19.26 8.46 -3.69
C LEU A 21 17.95 8.56 -2.88
N PRO A 22 17.24 7.44 -2.59
CA PRO A 22 16.03 7.49 -1.78
C PRO A 22 16.22 7.90 -0.31
N PHE A 23 17.46 8.00 0.20
CA PHE A 23 17.72 8.58 1.53
C PHE A 23 17.63 10.11 1.54
N SER A 24 17.61 10.75 0.37
CA SER A 24 17.42 12.19 0.30
C SER A 24 16.01 12.60 0.76
N LYS A 25 15.88 13.82 1.31
CA LYS A 25 14.60 14.44 1.66
C LYS A 25 13.84 15.00 0.43
N ILE A 26 14.32 14.72 -0.79
CA ILE A 26 13.74 15.25 -2.02
C ILE A 26 12.40 14.54 -2.29
N ALA A 27 11.30 15.29 -2.16
CA ALA A 27 9.94 14.82 -2.42
C ALA A 27 9.57 14.91 -3.92
N HIS A 28 10.41 14.33 -4.79
CA HIS A 28 10.19 14.33 -6.24
C HIS A 28 9.91 12.91 -6.74
N GLY A 29 8.91 12.73 -7.61
CA GLY A 29 8.48 11.40 -8.04
C GLY A 29 9.59 10.59 -8.72
N ALA A 30 10.48 11.21 -9.50
CA ALA A 30 11.66 10.53 -10.05
C ALA A 30 12.60 9.94 -8.97
N VAL A 31 12.76 10.63 -7.83
CA VAL A 31 13.58 10.15 -6.71
C VAL A 31 12.84 9.08 -5.91
N ARG A 32 11.54 9.28 -5.67
CA ARG A 32 10.69 8.33 -4.94
C ARG A 32 10.48 7.04 -5.72
N GLY A 33 10.32 7.12 -7.05
CA GLY A 33 10.14 5.97 -7.94
C GLY A 33 11.34 5.01 -7.94
N ILE A 34 12.56 5.52 -7.73
CA ILE A 34 13.76 4.68 -7.56
C ILE A 34 13.65 3.75 -6.34
N ALA A 35 12.83 4.09 -5.35
CA ALA A 35 12.59 3.24 -4.19
C ALA A 35 11.66 2.07 -4.48
N PHE A 36 10.95 2.02 -5.61
CA PHE A 36 10.03 0.94 -5.95
C PHE A 36 10.79 -0.37 -6.24
N PRO A 37 11.72 -0.45 -7.19
CA PRO A 37 12.31 -1.72 -7.62
C PRO A 37 13.42 -2.27 -6.69
N ARG A 38 13.28 -2.20 -5.36
CA ARG A 38 14.33 -2.68 -4.43
C ARG A 38 14.60 -4.17 -4.55
N GLU A 39 13.57 -4.99 -4.75
CA GLU A 39 13.73 -6.44 -4.97
C GLU A 39 14.56 -6.70 -6.24
N GLN A 40 14.23 -6.00 -7.32
CA GLN A 40 14.90 -6.12 -8.61
C GLN A 40 16.34 -5.61 -8.53
N PHE A 41 16.59 -4.46 -7.90
CA PHE A 41 17.94 -3.93 -7.71
C PHE A 41 18.80 -4.82 -6.81
N PHE A 42 18.22 -5.47 -5.81
CA PHE A 42 18.94 -6.49 -5.03
C PHE A 42 19.39 -7.65 -5.91
N VAL A 43 18.47 -8.26 -6.67
CA VAL A 43 18.80 -9.39 -7.57
C VAL A 43 19.81 -8.97 -8.64
N LEU A 44 19.60 -7.83 -9.28
CA LEU A 44 20.52 -7.30 -10.29
C LEU A 44 21.90 -7.03 -9.71
N SER A 45 22.01 -6.54 -8.47
CA SER A 45 23.30 -6.35 -7.81
C SER A 45 24.04 -7.68 -7.63
N LEU A 46 23.34 -8.74 -7.20
CA LEU A 46 23.93 -10.08 -7.08
C LEU A 46 24.34 -10.64 -8.45
N THR A 47 23.49 -10.49 -9.47
CA THR A 47 23.82 -10.90 -10.84
C THR A 47 25.05 -10.16 -11.37
N MET A 48 25.17 -8.85 -11.13
CA MET A 48 26.33 -8.06 -11.54
C MET A 48 27.60 -8.44 -10.77
N ILE A 49 27.50 -8.81 -9.49
CA ILE A 49 28.63 -9.39 -8.74
C ILE A 49 29.15 -10.65 -9.43
N LEU A 50 28.26 -11.56 -9.84
CA LEU A 50 28.64 -12.78 -10.57
C LEU A 50 29.23 -12.46 -11.95
N LEU A 51 28.63 -11.54 -12.70
CA LEU A 51 29.12 -11.10 -14.01
C LEU A 51 30.51 -10.45 -13.94
N SER A 52 30.85 -9.81 -12.81
CA SER A 52 32.16 -9.17 -12.62
C SER A 52 33.34 -10.13 -12.81
N PHE A 53 33.17 -11.43 -12.52
CA PHE A 53 34.19 -12.46 -12.70
C PHE A 53 34.53 -12.75 -14.16
N PHE A 54 33.60 -12.47 -15.07
CA PHE A 54 33.75 -12.72 -16.51
C PHE A 54 34.14 -11.45 -17.28
N VAL A 55 33.82 -10.27 -16.75
CA VAL A 55 33.98 -8.98 -17.44
C VAL A 55 35.19 -8.18 -16.97
N LEU A 56 35.52 -8.24 -15.67
CA LEU A 56 36.53 -7.37 -15.05
C LEU A 56 37.82 -8.09 -14.69
N ASP A 57 38.94 -7.39 -14.86
CA ASP A 57 40.24 -7.82 -14.38
C ASP A 57 40.25 -7.90 -12.84
N PRO A 58 41.15 -8.67 -12.20
CA PRO A 58 41.10 -8.95 -10.77
C PRO A 58 41.03 -7.69 -9.88
N GLN A 59 41.82 -6.65 -10.17
CA GLN A 59 41.86 -5.43 -9.36
C GLN A 59 40.55 -4.59 -9.42
N PRO A 60 40.04 -4.18 -10.60
CA PRO A 60 38.77 -3.45 -10.68
C PRO A 60 37.56 -4.25 -10.18
N ARG A 61 37.62 -5.59 -10.26
CA ARG A 61 36.56 -6.47 -9.77
C ARG A 61 36.32 -6.33 -8.27
N VAL A 62 37.36 -6.18 -7.46
CA VAL A 62 37.22 -6.01 -6.00
C VAL A 62 36.38 -4.78 -5.69
N TRP A 63 36.66 -3.65 -6.36
CA TRP A 63 35.87 -2.42 -6.19
C TRP A 63 34.41 -2.58 -6.61
N ALA A 64 34.16 -3.27 -7.72
CA ALA A 64 32.80 -3.56 -8.18
C ALA A 64 32.04 -4.42 -7.17
N ILE A 65 32.67 -5.49 -6.64
CA ILE A 65 32.06 -6.37 -5.64
C ILE A 65 31.74 -5.59 -4.36
N CYS A 66 32.65 -4.74 -3.87
CA CYS A 66 32.40 -3.92 -2.70
C CYS A 66 31.22 -2.95 -2.90
N ALA A 67 31.20 -2.21 -4.02
CA ALA A 67 30.14 -1.25 -4.31
C ALA A 67 28.77 -1.93 -4.46
N LEU A 68 28.70 -2.99 -5.27
CA LEU A 68 27.46 -3.77 -5.46
C LEU A 68 27.03 -4.50 -4.19
N GLY A 69 27.99 -4.96 -3.37
CA GLY A 69 27.73 -5.58 -2.08
C GLY A 69 27.09 -4.60 -1.09
N ILE A 70 27.57 -3.36 -1.04
CA ILE A 70 26.94 -2.28 -0.26
C ILE A 70 25.54 -1.98 -0.78
N ALA A 71 25.36 -1.84 -2.10
CA ALA A 71 24.05 -1.59 -2.70
C ALA A 71 23.06 -2.72 -2.36
N ALA A 72 23.48 -3.98 -2.50
CA ALA A 72 22.69 -5.15 -2.15
C ALA A 72 22.33 -5.17 -0.64
N ALA A 73 23.29 -4.84 0.23
CA ALA A 73 23.06 -4.74 1.68
C ALA A 73 22.04 -3.66 2.04
N ILE A 74 22.06 -2.51 1.35
CA ILE A 74 21.06 -1.45 1.53
C ILE A 74 19.69 -1.95 1.09
N HIS A 75 19.57 -2.51 -0.12
CA HIS A 75 18.29 -3.00 -0.63
C HIS A 75 17.70 -4.10 0.26
N VAL A 76 18.50 -5.09 0.67
CA VAL A 76 18.04 -6.17 1.56
C VAL A 76 17.59 -5.63 2.92
N GLY A 77 18.25 -4.61 3.47
CA GLY A 77 17.83 -3.97 4.72
C GLY A 77 16.41 -3.39 4.68
N TYR A 78 15.95 -2.93 3.53
CA TYR A 78 14.58 -2.44 3.34
C TYR A 78 13.54 -3.56 3.15
N ILE A 79 13.90 -4.61 2.41
CA ILE A 79 12.95 -5.65 1.99
C ILE A 79 12.94 -6.87 2.93
N ALA A 80 14.00 -7.10 3.71
CA ALA A 80 14.13 -8.27 4.58
C ALA A 80 12.98 -8.41 5.58
N LYS A 81 12.45 -7.29 6.09
CA LYS A 81 11.34 -7.33 7.06
C LYS A 81 10.03 -7.89 6.49
N PHE A 82 9.89 -7.94 5.16
CA PHE A 82 8.73 -8.48 4.46
C PHE A 82 8.94 -9.92 3.99
N THR A 83 9.87 -10.65 4.62
CA THR A 83 10.14 -12.05 4.31
C THR A 83 9.72 -12.95 5.49
N PRO A 84 9.43 -14.23 5.26
CA PRO A 84 9.07 -15.17 6.33
C PRO A 84 10.15 -15.38 7.41
N ILE A 85 11.41 -14.99 7.15
CA ILE A 85 12.50 -15.10 8.12
C ILE A 85 12.46 -14.00 9.18
N TRP A 86 11.72 -12.91 8.93
CA TRP A 86 11.59 -11.81 9.88
C TRP A 86 10.50 -12.09 10.92
N THR A 87 10.65 -11.55 12.13
CA THR A 87 9.62 -11.66 13.17
C THR A 87 8.32 -11.01 12.71
N LYS A 88 7.23 -11.77 12.74
CA LYS A 88 5.88 -11.29 12.38
C LYS A 88 5.49 -10.12 13.26
N GLN A 89 5.17 -8.95 12.71
CA GLN A 89 4.75 -7.78 13.49
C GLN A 89 3.35 -8.01 14.10
N SER A 90 2.36 -8.25 13.24
CA SER A 90 0.99 -8.56 13.64
C SER A 90 0.88 -9.97 14.21
N VAL A 91 0.19 -10.10 15.34
CA VAL A 91 -0.05 -11.39 16.00
C VAL A 91 -1.17 -12.14 15.28
N GLY A 92 -0.96 -13.44 15.06
CA GLY A 92 -1.99 -14.32 14.51
C GLY A 92 -3.06 -14.66 15.55
N ALA A 93 -4.29 -14.92 15.09
CA ALA A 93 -5.38 -15.33 15.96
C ALA A 93 -5.06 -16.68 16.64
N THR A 94 -5.34 -16.76 17.94
CA THR A 94 -5.33 -17.99 18.73
C THR A 94 -6.50 -18.90 18.36
N GLN A 95 -6.49 -20.15 18.80
CA GLN A 95 -7.59 -21.09 18.53
C GLN A 95 -8.94 -20.61 19.07
N ALA A 96 -8.94 -19.95 20.24
CA ALA A 96 -10.17 -19.38 20.80
C ALA A 96 -10.69 -18.21 19.94
N GLU A 97 -9.81 -17.30 19.53
CA GLU A 97 -10.16 -16.18 18.64
C GLU A 97 -10.60 -16.69 17.25
N LEU A 98 -10.03 -17.79 16.74
CA LEU A 98 -10.45 -18.42 15.49
C LEU A 98 -11.83 -19.09 15.58
N ALA A 99 -12.22 -19.56 16.76
CA ALA A 99 -13.52 -20.18 17.02
C ALA A 99 -14.64 -19.14 17.14
N ASP A 100 -14.34 -17.93 17.64
CA ASP A 100 -15.29 -16.84 17.80
C ASP A 100 -15.50 -16.06 16.50
N LYS A 101 -16.33 -16.63 15.60
CA LYS A 101 -16.60 -16.07 14.27
C LYS A 101 -17.31 -14.71 14.29
N ASP A 102 -18.00 -14.36 15.39
CA ASP A 102 -18.75 -13.10 15.46
C ASP A 102 -17.83 -11.87 15.62
N THR A 103 -16.57 -12.11 16.00
CA THR A 103 -15.51 -11.10 16.06
C THR A 103 -14.76 -10.94 14.75
N HIS A 104 -15.02 -11.80 13.76
CA HIS A 104 -14.28 -11.83 12.51
C HIS A 104 -14.80 -10.74 11.57
N VAL A 105 -13.86 -10.15 10.84
CA VAL A 105 -14.12 -9.24 9.73
C VAL A 105 -13.23 -9.65 8.58
N THR A 106 -13.83 -9.99 7.45
CA THR A 106 -13.11 -10.20 6.19
C THR A 106 -13.38 -9.03 5.24
N LEU A 107 -12.30 -8.46 4.71
CA LEU A 107 -12.33 -7.33 3.79
C LEU A 107 -11.57 -7.65 2.51
N ILE A 108 -12.15 -7.30 1.35
CA ILE A 108 -11.45 -7.22 0.06
C ILE A 108 -11.26 -5.76 -0.32
N ALA A 109 -10.05 -5.39 -0.73
CA ALA A 109 -9.76 -4.14 -1.42
C ALA A 109 -9.25 -4.43 -2.84
N ALA A 110 -9.78 -3.69 -3.82
CA ALA A 110 -9.41 -3.84 -5.23
C ALA A 110 -9.31 -2.48 -5.92
N ASN A 111 -8.11 -2.08 -6.36
CA ASN A 111 -8.00 -1.11 -7.45
C ASN A 111 -8.44 -1.81 -8.75
N VAL A 112 -9.51 -1.33 -9.38
CA VAL A 112 -10.11 -2.01 -10.53
C VAL A 112 -9.53 -1.59 -11.87
N LYS A 113 -8.73 -0.51 -11.88
CA LYS A 113 -8.35 0.27 -13.06
C LYS A 113 -9.56 0.79 -13.81
N GLN A 114 -9.82 2.10 -13.82
CA GLN A 114 -11.08 2.65 -14.35
C GLN A 114 -11.45 2.13 -15.75
N SER A 115 -10.52 2.09 -16.72
CA SER A 115 -10.79 1.56 -18.09
C SER A 115 -11.08 0.06 -18.19
N ASN A 116 -10.76 -0.73 -17.16
CA ASN A 116 -11.12 -2.14 -17.15
C ASN A 116 -12.64 -2.28 -17.08
N ARG A 117 -13.24 -3.04 -17.99
CA ARG A 117 -14.70 -3.26 -18.07
C ARG A 117 -15.10 -4.71 -17.80
N ASP A 118 -14.15 -5.54 -17.36
CA ASP A 118 -14.43 -6.92 -16.97
C ASP A 118 -15.02 -6.98 -15.54
N TYR A 119 -16.20 -6.37 -15.37
CA TYR A 119 -16.90 -6.23 -14.09
C TYR A 119 -17.15 -7.59 -13.42
N GLN A 120 -17.49 -8.58 -14.24
CA GLN A 120 -17.89 -9.91 -13.77
C GLN A 120 -16.77 -10.61 -13.02
N ARG A 121 -15.50 -10.39 -13.37
CA ARG A 121 -14.36 -11.00 -12.65
C ARG A 121 -14.29 -10.58 -11.19
N LEU A 122 -14.56 -9.31 -10.88
CA LEU A 122 -14.60 -8.83 -9.50
C LEU A 122 -15.86 -9.33 -8.78
N VAL A 123 -17.02 -9.33 -9.46
CA VAL A 123 -18.27 -9.88 -8.92
C VAL A 123 -18.10 -11.35 -8.53
N ASP A 124 -17.57 -12.17 -9.43
CA ASP A 124 -17.34 -13.61 -9.18
C ASP A 124 -16.36 -13.82 -8.02
N LEU A 125 -15.33 -12.99 -7.94
CA LEU A 125 -14.36 -13.03 -6.84
C LEU A 125 -15.00 -12.71 -5.49
N ILE A 126 -15.83 -11.67 -5.43
CA ILE A 126 -16.55 -11.27 -4.21
C ILE A 126 -17.55 -12.37 -3.80
N LYS A 127 -18.27 -12.96 -4.76
CA LYS A 127 -19.21 -14.06 -4.48
C LYS A 127 -18.53 -15.33 -4.00
N GLU A 128 -17.31 -15.61 -4.47
CA GLU A 128 -16.52 -16.77 -4.05
C GLU A 128 -15.91 -16.59 -2.66
N GLU A 129 -15.30 -15.44 -2.39
CA GLU A 129 -14.62 -15.19 -1.12
C GLU A 129 -15.57 -14.72 0.00
N GLN A 130 -16.77 -14.25 -0.35
CA GLN A 130 -17.83 -13.80 0.56
C GLN A 130 -17.35 -12.88 1.70
N PRO A 131 -16.64 -11.77 1.41
CA PRO A 131 -16.12 -10.91 2.46
C PRO A 131 -17.26 -10.13 3.13
N ASP A 132 -17.11 -9.85 4.43
CA ASP A 132 -18.05 -8.99 5.16
C ASP A 132 -18.07 -7.56 4.59
N ILE A 133 -16.93 -7.12 4.04
CA ILE A 133 -16.74 -5.80 3.42
C ILE A 133 -15.98 -5.96 2.10
N ALA A 134 -16.44 -5.31 1.03
CA ALA A 134 -15.69 -5.20 -0.22
C ALA A 134 -15.56 -3.71 -0.60
N THR A 135 -14.36 -3.30 -1.01
CA THR A 135 -14.11 -1.96 -1.54
C THR A 135 -13.46 -2.04 -2.91
N ALA A 136 -13.91 -1.20 -3.82
CA ALA A 136 -13.30 -1.01 -5.12
C ALA A 136 -12.88 0.46 -5.28
N LEU A 137 -11.65 0.67 -5.75
CA LEU A 137 -11.04 1.96 -6.07
C LEU A 137 -10.98 2.14 -7.59
N GLU A 138 -10.85 3.37 -8.05
CA GLU A 138 -10.90 3.79 -9.45
C GLU A 138 -12.23 3.43 -10.16
N VAL A 139 -13.35 3.57 -9.44
CA VAL A 139 -14.68 3.28 -9.99
C VAL A 139 -15.35 4.51 -10.58
N ASP A 140 -15.86 4.40 -11.79
CA ASP A 140 -16.81 5.33 -12.39
C ASP A 140 -18.26 4.86 -12.16
N GLU A 141 -19.23 5.59 -12.72
CA GLU A 141 -20.64 5.24 -12.62
C GLU A 141 -20.93 3.83 -13.18
N ALA A 142 -20.30 3.45 -14.29
CA ALA A 142 -20.51 2.15 -14.91
C ALA A 142 -20.02 1.00 -14.03
N TRP A 143 -18.87 1.17 -13.37
CA TRP A 143 -18.41 0.22 -12.35
C TRP A 143 -19.37 0.11 -11.17
N VAL A 144 -19.83 1.25 -10.64
CA VAL A 144 -20.76 1.28 -9.49
C VAL A 144 -22.08 0.60 -9.85
N ASP A 145 -22.64 0.88 -11.03
CA ASP A 145 -23.89 0.28 -11.50
C ASP A 145 -23.74 -1.24 -11.68
N ALA A 146 -22.67 -1.68 -12.34
CA ALA A 146 -22.42 -3.11 -12.55
C ALA A 146 -22.26 -3.88 -11.22
N LEU A 147 -21.52 -3.32 -10.26
CA LEU A 147 -21.38 -3.93 -8.93
C LEU A 147 -22.70 -3.93 -8.17
N TYR A 148 -23.45 -2.82 -8.22
CA TYR A 148 -24.73 -2.72 -7.54
C TYR A 148 -25.75 -3.71 -8.09
N ASP A 149 -25.90 -3.81 -9.40
CA ASP A 149 -26.84 -4.74 -10.01
C ASP A 149 -26.54 -6.20 -9.68
N ALA A 150 -25.26 -6.56 -9.55
CA ALA A 150 -24.85 -7.92 -9.28
C ALA A 150 -24.83 -8.31 -7.78
N LEU A 151 -24.69 -7.34 -6.88
CA LEU A 151 -24.37 -7.56 -5.45
C LEU A 151 -25.28 -6.82 -4.46
N LYS A 152 -26.27 -6.02 -4.90
CA LYS A 152 -27.16 -5.27 -3.99
C LYS A 152 -27.93 -6.13 -2.99
N ASP A 153 -28.23 -7.37 -3.36
CA ASP A 153 -28.92 -8.32 -2.48
C ASP A 153 -27.95 -9.04 -1.52
N ASP A 154 -26.65 -9.03 -1.83
CA ASP A 154 -25.57 -9.62 -1.03
C ASP A 154 -25.00 -8.65 0.01
N TYR A 155 -25.25 -7.33 -0.12
CA TYR A 155 -24.72 -6.29 0.77
C TYR A 155 -25.78 -5.28 1.20
N ALA A 156 -26.02 -5.17 2.51
CA ALA A 156 -27.01 -4.26 3.08
C ALA A 156 -26.61 -2.79 3.10
N HIS A 157 -25.30 -2.48 3.11
CA HIS A 157 -24.80 -1.11 3.26
C HIS A 157 -23.85 -0.74 2.11
N TRP A 158 -24.04 0.47 1.56
CA TRP A 158 -23.29 0.98 0.43
C TRP A 158 -22.85 2.43 0.65
N VAL A 159 -21.63 2.75 0.25
CA VAL A 159 -21.14 4.13 0.07
C VAL A 159 -20.60 4.21 -1.35
N LYS A 160 -21.27 4.98 -2.20
CA LYS A 160 -20.97 5.08 -3.64
C LYS A 160 -20.45 6.48 -3.92
N VAL A 161 -19.21 6.56 -4.39
CA VAL A 161 -18.54 7.82 -4.76
C VAL A 161 -17.89 7.63 -6.13
N PRO A 162 -18.67 7.40 -7.20
CA PRO A 162 -18.12 7.28 -8.54
C PRO A 162 -17.46 8.59 -8.95
N LYS A 163 -16.33 8.49 -9.66
CA LYS A 163 -15.68 9.63 -10.31
C LYS A 163 -15.19 9.20 -11.69
N SER A 164 -15.12 10.14 -12.62
CA SER A 164 -14.57 9.89 -13.96
C SER A 164 -13.06 10.15 -14.05
N ASN A 165 -12.43 10.54 -12.95
CA ASN A 165 -11.05 11.02 -12.85
C ASN A 165 -10.10 9.99 -12.20
N SER A 166 -10.46 8.71 -12.24
CA SER A 166 -9.73 7.59 -11.60
C SER A 166 -9.69 7.60 -10.07
N TYR A 167 -10.36 8.53 -9.37
CA TYR A 167 -10.37 8.56 -7.90
C TYR A 167 -11.62 7.98 -7.24
N GLY A 168 -12.58 7.50 -8.03
CA GLY A 168 -13.84 7.05 -7.48
C GLY A 168 -13.70 5.83 -6.56
N VAL A 169 -14.56 5.75 -5.56
CA VAL A 169 -14.55 4.67 -4.57
C VAL A 169 -15.96 4.14 -4.31
N VAL A 170 -16.07 2.82 -4.16
CA VAL A 170 -17.30 2.18 -3.65
C VAL A 170 -16.97 1.24 -2.51
N LEU A 171 -17.70 1.38 -1.42
CA LEU A 171 -17.67 0.51 -0.24
C LEU A 171 -18.99 -0.24 -0.12
N MET A 172 -18.91 -1.56 -0.02
CA MET A 172 -20.02 -2.50 0.17
C MET A 172 -19.81 -3.23 1.51
N SER A 173 -20.83 -3.29 2.37
CA SER A 173 -20.70 -3.91 3.69
C SER A 173 -21.96 -4.65 4.13
N ASN A 174 -21.77 -5.86 4.66
CA ASN A 174 -22.78 -6.63 5.37
C ASN A 174 -22.83 -6.31 6.86
N LEU A 175 -21.80 -5.63 7.36
CA LEU A 175 -21.75 -5.12 8.72
C LEU A 175 -22.37 -3.73 8.80
N PRO A 176 -23.09 -3.40 9.89
CA PRO A 176 -23.66 -2.08 10.08
C PRO A 176 -22.62 -0.96 9.98
N LEU A 177 -22.90 -0.01 9.09
CA LEU A 177 -22.12 1.23 8.94
C LEU A 177 -22.81 2.38 9.66
N SER A 178 -22.05 3.22 10.33
CA SER A 178 -22.55 4.44 10.96
C SER A 178 -21.47 5.53 11.01
N GLN A 179 -21.87 6.78 11.21
CA GLN A 179 -20.94 7.93 11.19
C GLN A 179 -20.08 7.97 9.91
N THR A 180 -20.66 7.56 8.79
CA THR A 180 -19.97 7.51 7.50
C THR A 180 -19.74 8.92 6.98
N GLN A 181 -18.51 9.20 6.57
CA GLN A 181 -18.08 10.46 5.99
C GLN A 181 -17.27 10.17 4.72
N VAL A 182 -17.64 10.82 3.63
CA VAL A 182 -16.81 10.94 2.43
C VAL A 182 -16.11 12.29 2.52
N ARG A 183 -14.78 12.30 2.38
CA ARG A 183 -13.94 13.47 2.69
C ARG A 183 -12.81 13.59 1.70
N GLU A 184 -12.49 14.81 1.30
CA GLU A 184 -11.27 15.16 0.60
C GLU A 184 -10.27 15.65 1.66
N LEU A 185 -9.21 14.88 1.90
CA LEU A 185 -8.34 15.11 3.05
C LEU A 185 -7.37 16.26 2.82
N LEU A 186 -6.67 16.22 1.68
CA LEU A 186 -5.66 17.21 1.32
C LEU A 186 -5.88 17.79 -0.07
N VAL A 187 -6.12 16.91 -1.04
CA VAL A 187 -6.23 17.27 -2.45
C VAL A 187 -7.70 17.25 -2.85
N ASP A 188 -8.13 18.32 -3.51
CA ASP A 188 -9.50 18.45 -4.01
C ASP A 188 -9.83 17.30 -4.97
N ASP A 189 -11.07 16.82 -4.91
CA ASP A 189 -11.60 15.74 -5.77
C ASP A 189 -10.94 14.36 -5.58
N VAL A 190 -10.11 14.18 -4.54
CA VAL A 190 -9.55 12.88 -4.10
C VAL A 190 -10.31 12.40 -2.85
N PRO A 191 -11.29 11.48 -2.98
CA PRO A 191 -12.13 11.06 -1.89
C PRO A 191 -11.46 10.03 -0.99
N SER A 192 -11.75 10.14 0.31
CA SER A 192 -11.50 9.14 1.34
C SER A 192 -12.80 8.81 2.05
N ILE A 193 -12.91 7.60 2.59
CA ILE A 193 -14.05 7.19 3.41
C ILE A 193 -13.58 6.98 4.84
N ARG A 194 -14.32 7.56 5.79
CA ARG A 194 -14.24 7.23 7.22
C ARG A 194 -15.59 6.70 7.67
N THR A 195 -15.63 5.51 8.25
CA THR A 195 -16.89 4.93 8.74
C THR A 195 -16.69 4.09 10.00
N ARG A 196 -17.66 4.13 10.91
CA ARG A 196 -17.71 3.20 12.04
C ARG A 196 -18.41 1.93 11.58
N VAL A 197 -17.76 0.80 11.82
CA VAL A 197 -18.28 -0.53 11.49
C VAL A 197 -18.53 -1.29 12.79
N GLN A 198 -19.62 -2.05 12.85
CA GLN A 198 -19.93 -2.92 13.98
C GLN A 198 -19.77 -4.40 13.58
N THR A 199 -19.00 -5.18 14.34
CA THR A 199 -18.90 -6.64 14.14
C THR A 199 -20.22 -7.34 14.49
N LYS A 200 -20.36 -8.61 14.11
CA LYS A 200 -21.53 -9.44 14.49
C LYS A 200 -21.64 -9.59 16.02
N SER A 201 -20.51 -9.55 16.73
CA SER A 201 -20.44 -9.53 18.20
C SER A 201 -20.82 -8.18 18.82
N GLY A 202 -21.17 -7.16 18.02
CA GLY A 202 -21.56 -5.83 18.48
C GLY A 202 -20.40 -4.85 18.78
N GLN A 203 -19.14 -5.25 18.56
CA GLN A 203 -17.98 -4.39 18.82
C GLN A 203 -17.81 -3.35 17.69
N ASN A 204 -17.53 -2.10 18.06
CA ASN A 204 -17.30 -1.03 17.09
C ASN A 204 -15.82 -0.86 16.78
N TRP A 205 -15.51 -0.59 15.52
CA TRP A 205 -14.19 -0.22 15.04
C TRP A 205 -14.30 0.81 13.91
N ARG A 206 -13.17 1.41 13.54
CA ARG A 206 -13.07 2.47 12.54
C ARG A 206 -12.41 1.94 11.28
N LEU A 207 -13.11 2.07 10.15
CA LEU A 207 -12.56 1.83 8.82
C LEU A 207 -12.23 3.16 8.14
N TYR A 208 -11.01 3.25 7.63
CA TYR A 208 -10.59 4.28 6.70
C TYR A 208 -10.22 3.65 5.36
N ILE A 209 -10.71 4.24 4.27
CA ILE A 209 -10.34 3.88 2.90
C ILE A 209 -9.72 5.13 2.27
N ILE A 210 -8.50 4.99 1.77
CA ILE A 210 -7.75 6.08 1.14
C ILE A 210 -7.21 5.64 -0.22
N HIS A 211 -7.11 6.58 -1.15
CA HIS A 211 -6.46 6.39 -2.44
C HIS A 211 -5.75 7.69 -2.83
N PRO A 212 -4.63 8.01 -2.15
CA PRO A 212 -3.89 9.24 -2.41
C PRO A 212 -3.25 9.22 -3.80
N GLU A 213 -2.82 10.39 -4.26
CA GLU A 213 -2.28 10.56 -5.61
C GLU A 213 -1.11 9.62 -5.95
N PRO A 214 -1.02 9.18 -7.20
CA PRO A 214 0.09 8.35 -7.65
C PRO A 214 1.40 9.14 -7.83
N PRO A 215 2.58 8.55 -7.55
CA PRO A 215 3.85 9.21 -7.82
C PRO A 215 4.19 9.15 -9.31
N VAL A 216 4.41 10.31 -9.94
CA VAL A 216 4.90 10.39 -11.32
C VAL A 216 6.25 11.07 -11.45
N PRO A 217 7.08 10.67 -12.43
CA PRO A 217 8.44 11.20 -12.57
C PRO A 217 8.53 12.72 -12.71
N ASN A 218 7.48 13.37 -13.24
CA ASN A 218 7.41 14.78 -13.57
C ASN A 218 6.72 15.65 -12.52
N HIS A 219 6.27 15.09 -11.38
CA HIS A 219 5.65 15.85 -10.28
C HIS A 219 6.34 15.59 -8.93
N ASP A 220 6.11 16.50 -7.99
CA ASP A 220 6.44 16.27 -6.59
C ASP A 220 5.43 15.28 -5.95
N THR A 221 5.78 14.72 -4.78
CA THR A 221 4.93 13.74 -4.07
C THR A 221 4.27 14.33 -2.83
N LYS A 222 4.21 15.66 -2.68
CA LYS A 222 3.78 16.30 -1.42
C LYS A 222 2.30 16.07 -1.13
N GLY A 223 1.42 16.12 -2.12
CA GLY A 223 -0.01 15.80 -1.95
C GLY A 223 -0.22 14.38 -1.42
N ARG A 224 0.32 13.39 -2.12
CA ARG A 224 0.34 11.98 -1.66
C ARG A 224 0.93 11.81 -0.26
N ASP A 225 2.16 12.29 -0.04
CA ASP A 225 2.90 12.07 1.21
C ASP A 225 2.23 12.79 2.39
N GLY A 226 1.65 13.97 2.16
CA GLY A 226 0.90 14.75 3.13
C GLY A 226 -0.43 14.09 3.49
N GLU A 227 -1.19 13.58 2.52
CA GLU A 227 -2.45 12.89 2.77
C GLU A 227 -2.24 11.60 3.57
N ILE A 228 -1.24 10.80 3.19
CA ILE A 228 -0.83 9.61 3.96
C ILE A 228 -0.48 10.00 5.40
N ALA A 229 0.29 11.07 5.59
CA ALA A 229 0.69 11.50 6.93
C ALA A 229 -0.48 12.02 7.78
N MET A 230 -1.40 12.79 7.19
CA MET A 230 -2.62 13.25 7.89
C MET A 230 -3.50 12.08 8.31
N MET A 231 -3.68 11.09 7.42
CA MET A 231 -4.38 9.86 7.76
C MET A 231 -3.68 9.15 8.93
N GLY A 232 -2.35 9.07 8.91
CA GLY A 232 -1.59 8.50 10.02
C GLY A 232 -1.86 9.19 11.37
N ILE A 233 -1.91 10.54 11.39
CA ILE A 233 -2.20 11.32 12.59
C ILE A 233 -3.64 11.11 13.06
N GLU A 234 -4.60 11.09 12.13
CA GLU A 234 -6.02 10.89 12.46
C GLU A 234 -6.26 9.49 13.02
N ALA A 235 -5.78 8.45 12.34
CA ALA A 235 -5.90 7.06 12.81
C ALA A 235 -5.27 6.84 14.18
N GLY A 236 -4.10 7.44 14.45
CA GLY A 236 -3.42 7.32 15.75
C GLY A 236 -4.15 8.02 16.90
N LYS A 237 -5.14 8.86 16.61
CA LYS A 237 -5.94 9.60 17.61
C LYS A 237 -7.39 9.10 17.69
N ASP A 238 -7.79 8.13 16.86
CA ASP A 238 -9.14 7.57 16.90
C ASP A 238 -9.35 6.82 18.23
N ASP A 239 -10.54 6.95 18.78
CA ASP A 239 -10.92 6.33 20.05
C ASP A 239 -11.34 4.86 19.90
N LEU A 240 -11.60 4.42 18.67
CA LEU A 240 -11.93 3.03 18.33
C LEU A 240 -10.71 2.28 17.78
N PRO A 241 -10.71 0.94 17.84
CA PRO A 241 -9.80 0.12 17.04
C PRO A 241 -9.87 0.51 15.57
N VAL A 242 -8.73 0.59 14.89
CA VAL A 242 -8.64 1.16 13.53
C VAL A 242 -8.16 0.15 12.52
N VAL A 243 -8.75 0.18 11.33
CA VAL A 243 -8.17 -0.37 10.10
C VAL A 243 -8.12 0.74 9.05
N VAL A 244 -6.97 0.88 8.40
CA VAL A 244 -6.78 1.75 7.23
C VAL A 244 -6.43 0.85 6.05
N THR A 245 -7.15 0.98 4.94
CA THR A 245 -6.92 0.19 3.73
C THR A 245 -7.05 1.01 2.46
N GLY A 246 -6.54 0.49 1.35
CA GLY A 246 -6.61 1.09 0.04
C GLY A 246 -5.28 1.00 -0.70
N ASP A 247 -5.26 1.58 -1.89
CA ASP A 247 -4.05 1.74 -2.70
C ASP A 247 -3.37 3.05 -2.33
N LEU A 248 -2.26 2.96 -1.60
CA LEU A 248 -1.51 4.13 -1.14
C LEU A 248 -0.60 4.68 -2.24
N ASN A 249 -0.56 4.05 -3.42
CA ASN A 249 0.33 4.44 -4.51
C ASN A 249 1.80 4.50 -4.08
N ASP A 250 2.16 3.69 -3.09
CA ASP A 250 3.48 3.69 -2.47
C ASP A 250 3.85 2.31 -1.95
N VAL A 251 5.14 2.00 -1.98
CA VAL A 251 5.65 0.67 -1.58
C VAL A 251 5.79 0.55 -0.06
N ALA A 252 5.59 -0.65 0.47
CA ALA A 252 5.63 -0.94 1.92
C ALA A 252 6.93 -0.49 2.64
N TRP A 253 8.05 -0.41 1.92
CA TRP A 253 9.35 0.05 2.43
C TRP A 253 9.67 1.50 2.10
N SER A 254 8.71 2.31 1.68
CA SER A 254 8.92 3.73 1.41
C SER A 254 9.07 4.54 2.71
N ALA A 255 9.59 5.76 2.61
CA ALA A 255 9.64 6.67 3.75
C ALA A 255 8.23 7.15 4.19
N PRO A 256 7.31 7.54 3.29
CA PRO A 256 5.94 7.91 3.65
C PRO A 256 5.17 6.79 4.37
N THR A 257 5.23 5.55 3.90
CA THR A 257 4.56 4.42 4.57
C THR A 257 5.15 4.12 5.95
N ARG A 258 6.47 4.24 6.13
CA ARG A 258 7.07 4.14 7.47
C ARG A 258 6.62 5.26 8.39
N ARG A 259 6.60 6.51 7.90
CA ARG A 259 6.09 7.67 8.64
C ARG A 259 4.64 7.48 9.05
N PHE A 260 3.79 6.98 8.16
CA PHE A 260 2.41 6.61 8.48
C PHE A 260 2.31 5.67 9.69
N GLN A 261 3.10 4.59 9.71
CA GLN A 261 3.09 3.65 10.84
C GLN A 261 3.56 4.31 12.14
N ARG A 262 4.58 5.18 12.09
CA ARG A 262 5.07 5.91 13.27
C ARG A 262 4.07 6.92 13.81
N LEU A 263 3.35 7.61 12.93
CA LEU A 263 2.32 8.60 13.29
C LEU A 263 1.06 7.94 13.88
N SER A 264 0.68 6.78 13.33
CA SER A 264 -0.57 6.08 13.66
C SER A 264 -0.42 4.99 14.73
N GLY A 265 0.76 4.42 14.88
CA GLY A 265 0.98 3.23 15.71
C GLY A 265 0.41 1.94 15.11
N LEU A 266 -0.13 1.97 13.89
CA LEU A 266 -0.75 0.81 13.26
C LEU A 266 0.29 -0.21 12.78
N LEU A 267 -0.13 -1.47 12.77
CA LEU A 267 0.68 -2.62 12.41
C LEU A 267 0.48 -2.99 10.94
N ASP A 268 1.56 -3.46 10.32
CA ASP A 268 1.55 -3.99 8.96
C ASP A 268 1.56 -5.53 8.99
N PRO A 269 0.48 -6.19 8.55
CA PRO A 269 0.38 -7.65 8.60
C PRO A 269 1.41 -8.34 7.68
N ARG A 270 1.99 -7.65 6.69
CA ARG A 270 2.98 -8.20 5.75
C ARG A 270 4.33 -8.46 6.40
N VAL A 271 4.68 -7.69 7.43
CA VAL A 271 5.97 -7.81 8.11
C VAL A 271 6.09 -9.22 8.72
N GLY A 272 7.15 -9.93 8.34
CA GLY A 272 7.40 -11.33 8.69
C GLY A 272 6.61 -12.37 7.90
N ARG A 273 5.98 -12.01 6.77
CA ARG A 273 5.14 -12.92 5.97
C ARG A 273 5.44 -12.92 4.48
N GLY A 274 5.54 -11.75 3.86
CA GLY A 274 5.69 -11.67 2.41
C GLY A 274 5.52 -10.24 1.91
N PHE A 275 5.84 -10.01 0.64
CA PHE A 275 5.64 -8.69 0.01
C PHE A 275 4.18 -8.42 -0.35
N TYR A 276 3.46 -9.43 -0.83
CA TYR A 276 2.10 -9.30 -1.37
C TYR A 276 2.01 -8.28 -2.50
N ASN A 277 2.90 -8.42 -3.49
CA ASN A 277 3.01 -7.49 -4.61
C ASN A 277 1.74 -7.51 -5.49
N THR A 278 0.93 -6.45 -5.41
CA THR A 278 -0.35 -6.30 -6.12
C THR A 278 -0.23 -5.60 -7.47
N PHE A 279 0.75 -4.71 -7.66
CA PHE A 279 0.92 -3.92 -8.89
C PHE A 279 2.36 -4.01 -9.44
N HIS A 280 2.64 -4.26 -10.71
CA HIS A 280 1.69 -4.36 -11.81
C HIS A 280 1.35 -5.83 -12.11
N ALA A 281 0.08 -6.19 -11.97
CA ALA A 281 -0.44 -7.55 -12.14
C ALA A 281 -0.08 -8.18 -13.49
N GLY A 282 0.02 -7.37 -14.56
CA GLY A 282 0.41 -7.81 -15.91
C GLY A 282 1.90 -8.12 -16.10
N ILE A 283 2.78 -7.70 -15.19
CA ILE A 283 4.24 -7.78 -15.38
C ILE A 283 4.90 -8.54 -14.22
N PRO A 284 5.04 -9.89 -14.30
CA PRO A 284 5.49 -10.72 -13.18
C PRO A 284 6.79 -10.31 -12.49
N LEU A 285 7.75 -9.74 -13.23
CA LEU A 285 9.05 -9.33 -12.70
C LEU A 285 9.09 -7.89 -12.17
N LEU A 286 8.04 -7.10 -12.43
CA LEU A 286 7.92 -5.69 -12.01
C LEU A 286 6.64 -5.52 -11.20
N ARG A 287 6.58 -6.23 -10.06
CA ARG A 287 5.49 -6.13 -9.10
C ARG A 287 5.99 -5.57 -7.77
N TRP A 288 5.10 -4.85 -7.10
CA TRP A 288 5.27 -4.06 -5.90
C TRP A 288 3.99 -4.05 -5.06
N PRO A 289 4.07 -3.82 -3.74
CA PRO A 289 2.92 -3.92 -2.85
C PRO A 289 2.31 -2.54 -2.59
N LEU A 290 1.41 -2.10 -3.48
CA LEU A 290 0.81 -0.77 -3.42
C LEU A 290 -0.53 -0.75 -2.67
N ASP A 291 -1.20 -1.90 -2.57
CA ASP A 291 -2.43 -2.05 -1.77
C ASP A 291 -2.07 -2.46 -0.34
N HIS A 292 -2.52 -1.67 0.64
CA HIS A 292 -2.18 -1.86 2.05
C HIS A 292 -3.42 -2.15 2.88
N LEU A 293 -3.18 -2.84 3.98
CA LEU A 293 -4.03 -2.77 5.16
C LEU A 293 -3.12 -2.58 6.37
N PHE A 294 -3.41 -1.55 7.15
CA PHE A 294 -2.84 -1.35 8.47
C PHE A 294 -3.93 -1.51 9.51
N HIS A 295 -3.60 -2.09 10.66
CA HIS A 295 -4.58 -2.33 11.71
C HIS A 295 -4.02 -2.01 13.09
N SER A 296 -4.90 -1.67 14.02
CA SER A 296 -4.54 -1.42 15.41
C SER A 296 -4.22 -2.74 16.15
N PRO A 297 -3.51 -2.70 17.29
CA PRO A 297 -3.10 -3.89 18.02
C PRO A 297 -4.25 -4.73 18.61
N GLU A 298 -5.50 -4.24 18.59
CA GLU A 298 -6.70 -4.97 18.98
C GLU A 298 -7.08 -6.07 17.98
N PHE A 299 -6.63 -5.95 16.73
CA PHE A 299 -6.89 -6.95 15.70
C PHE A 299 -5.86 -8.10 15.73
N ARG A 300 -6.33 -9.31 15.43
CA ARG A 300 -5.48 -10.49 15.17
C ARG A 300 -5.60 -10.88 13.72
N LEU A 301 -4.47 -11.20 13.10
CA LEU A 301 -4.49 -11.65 11.72
C LEU A 301 -4.97 -13.11 11.63
N ILE A 302 -6.00 -13.36 10.82
CA ILE A 302 -6.49 -14.69 10.49
C ILE A 302 -5.93 -15.11 9.12
N ARG A 303 -6.15 -14.29 8.10
CA ARG A 303 -5.83 -14.58 6.70
C ARG A 303 -5.39 -13.31 5.99
N MET A 304 -4.42 -13.42 5.10
CA MET A 304 -4.01 -12.35 4.19
C MET A 304 -3.62 -12.99 2.88
N ASP A 305 -4.30 -12.64 1.79
CA ASP A 305 -4.05 -13.23 0.48
C ASP A 305 -4.11 -12.18 -0.62
N ARG A 306 -3.15 -12.27 -1.55
CA ARG A 306 -3.29 -11.63 -2.86
C ARG A 306 -4.14 -12.54 -3.73
N LEU A 307 -5.30 -12.06 -4.15
CA LEU A 307 -6.29 -12.84 -4.89
C LEU A 307 -5.93 -12.96 -6.38
N ARG A 308 -6.77 -13.66 -7.14
CA ARG A 308 -6.59 -13.86 -8.59
C ARG A 308 -6.70 -12.54 -9.37
N HIS A 309 -6.06 -12.51 -10.53
CA HIS A 309 -6.11 -11.36 -11.45
C HIS A 309 -7.53 -11.13 -11.98
N ILE A 310 -8.01 -9.89 -11.92
CA ILE A 310 -9.36 -9.50 -12.37
C ILE A 310 -9.37 -8.68 -13.67
N GLY A 311 -8.25 -8.63 -14.40
CA GLY A 311 -8.11 -7.77 -15.59
C GLY A 311 -7.55 -6.37 -15.31
N SER A 312 -7.60 -5.92 -14.05
CA SER A 312 -6.93 -4.70 -13.56
C SER A 312 -5.39 -4.81 -13.65
N ASP A 313 -4.68 -3.69 -13.63
CA ASP A 313 -3.25 -3.65 -13.37
C ASP A 313 -2.88 -3.93 -11.91
N HIS A 314 -3.86 -4.01 -11.00
CA HIS A 314 -3.73 -4.50 -9.64
C HIS A 314 -4.34 -5.90 -9.45
N PHE A 315 -3.79 -6.63 -8.48
CA PHE A 315 -4.47 -7.78 -7.88
C PHE A 315 -5.30 -7.31 -6.68
N PRO A 316 -6.56 -7.78 -6.52
CA PRO A 316 -7.29 -7.60 -5.28
C PRO A 316 -6.56 -8.27 -4.11
N ILE A 317 -6.75 -7.72 -2.92
CA ILE A 317 -6.14 -8.24 -1.70
C ILE A 317 -7.22 -8.47 -0.63
N LEU A 318 -7.12 -9.61 0.04
CA LEU A 318 -8.05 -10.04 1.08
C LEU A 318 -7.35 -10.03 2.43
N PHE A 319 -8.07 -9.55 3.44
CA PHE A 319 -7.67 -9.61 4.83
C PHE A 319 -8.81 -10.13 5.69
N SER A 320 -8.54 -11.15 6.50
CA SER A 320 -9.43 -11.56 7.59
C SER A 320 -8.77 -11.28 8.92
N LEU A 321 -9.48 -10.57 9.79
CA LEU A 321 -9.04 -10.17 11.11
C LEU A 321 -10.06 -10.60 12.17
N ALA A 322 -9.60 -10.90 13.38
CA ALA A 322 -10.46 -10.99 14.56
C ALA A 322 -10.30 -9.71 15.39
N LEU A 323 -11.40 -9.02 15.71
CA LEU A 323 -11.38 -7.89 16.63
C LEU A 323 -11.46 -8.38 18.07
N THR A 324 -10.39 -8.16 18.82
CA THR A 324 -10.26 -8.63 20.20
C THR A 324 -10.33 -7.46 21.18
N GLY A 325 -10.72 -7.72 22.42
CA GLY A 325 -10.71 -6.71 23.49
C GLY A 325 -9.33 -6.38 24.05
N SER A 326 -8.23 -6.88 23.47
CA SER A 326 -6.88 -6.72 24.00
C SER A 326 -5.87 -6.28 22.95
N LYS A 327 -4.99 -5.34 23.31
CA LYS A 327 -3.89 -4.90 22.46
C LYS A 327 -2.75 -5.92 22.49
N LYS A 328 -2.29 -6.40 21.32
CA LYS A 328 -1.12 -7.29 21.22
C LYS A 328 -0.40 -7.12 19.88
N ALA A 329 0.92 -7.00 19.94
CA ALA A 329 1.84 -6.97 18.82
C ALA A 329 3.14 -7.68 19.22
N ASN A 330 3.85 -8.31 18.27
CA ASN A 330 5.20 -8.82 18.57
C ASN A 330 6.25 -7.71 18.45
N SER A 331 5.95 -6.68 17.66
CA SER A 331 6.73 -5.46 17.56
C SER A 331 5.80 -4.29 17.19
N THR A 332 6.15 -3.09 17.63
CA THR A 332 5.44 -1.85 17.31
C THR A 332 6.33 -0.94 16.49
N PRO A 333 5.77 -0.09 15.62
CA PRO A 333 6.56 0.97 14.99
C PRO A 333 7.10 1.92 16.06
N GLU A 334 8.29 2.46 15.82
CA GLU A 334 8.83 3.55 16.64
C GLU A 334 7.89 4.76 16.58
N PRO A 335 7.54 5.40 17.70
CA PRO A 335 6.69 6.60 17.66
C PRO A 335 7.34 7.73 16.87
N SER A 336 6.54 8.50 16.12
CA SER A 336 7.01 9.73 15.47
C SER A 336 7.42 10.78 16.52
N ASP A 337 8.52 11.49 16.29
CA ASP A 337 8.96 12.61 17.11
C ASP A 337 8.24 13.93 16.76
N ALA A 338 8.57 15.00 17.49
CA ALA A 338 7.98 16.32 17.28
C ALA A 338 8.40 16.93 15.93
N ASP A 339 9.65 16.74 15.53
CA ASP A 339 10.20 17.28 14.28
C ASP A 339 9.49 16.66 13.07
N GLU A 340 9.27 15.34 13.07
CA GLU A 340 8.50 14.65 12.04
C GLU A 340 7.05 15.16 11.95
N ARG A 341 6.42 15.44 13.09
CA ARG A 341 5.05 16.00 13.10
C ARG A 341 5.02 17.42 12.57
N GLU A 342 6.07 18.22 12.78
CA GLU A 342 6.18 19.56 12.23
C GLU A 342 6.43 19.53 10.72
N GLU A 343 7.34 18.66 10.23
CA GLU A 343 7.55 18.44 8.79
C GLU A 343 6.24 18.09 8.07
N VAL A 344 5.36 17.29 8.71
CA VAL A 344 4.05 16.96 8.14
C VAL A 344 3.14 18.17 8.05
N LYS A 345 3.13 19.05 9.06
CA LYS A 345 2.31 20.28 9.01
C LYS A 345 2.79 21.21 7.90
N GLU A 346 4.11 21.35 7.74
CA GLU A 346 4.69 22.16 6.67
C GLU A 346 4.28 21.63 5.29
N ILE A 347 4.40 20.33 5.04
CA ILE A 347 3.99 19.70 3.78
C ILE A 347 2.49 19.94 3.50
N VAL A 348 1.64 19.78 4.53
CA VAL A 348 0.19 19.95 4.40
C VAL A 348 -0.18 21.41 4.11
N GLU A 349 0.45 22.35 4.81
CA GLU A 349 0.21 23.79 4.61
C GLU A 349 0.66 24.24 3.22
N GLU A 350 1.85 23.81 2.79
CA GLU A 350 2.36 24.10 1.44
C GLU A 350 1.43 23.53 0.36
N GLU A 351 0.91 22.32 0.54
CA GLU A 351 0.04 21.69 -0.44
C GLU A 351 -1.32 22.38 -0.53
N ARG A 352 -1.92 22.76 0.61
CA ARG A 352 -3.19 23.49 0.66
C ARG A 352 -3.15 24.86 -0.02
N GLN A 353 -1.96 25.44 -0.17
CA GLN A 353 -1.78 26.72 -0.85
C GLN A 353 -1.65 26.58 -2.36
N LYS A 354 -1.52 25.35 -2.89
CA LYS A 354 -1.47 25.10 -4.33
C LYS A 354 -2.88 25.03 -4.90
N ASP A 355 -3.09 25.73 -6.00
CA ASP A 355 -4.26 25.60 -6.85
C ASP A 355 -3.88 24.73 -8.06
N ARG A 356 -4.15 23.42 -7.96
CA ARG A 356 -3.85 22.43 -9.00
C ARG A 356 -4.86 21.29 -8.97
N GLU A 357 -5.02 20.63 -10.10
CA GLU A 357 -5.75 19.36 -10.15
C GLU A 357 -4.94 18.23 -9.52
N ALA A 358 -5.64 17.19 -9.06
CA ALA A 358 -5.03 15.95 -8.62
C ALA A 358 -4.24 15.30 -9.76
N ILE A 359 -3.10 14.71 -9.43
CA ILE A 359 -2.26 14.00 -10.41
C ILE A 359 -3.00 12.73 -10.85
N GLY A 360 -3.03 12.43 -12.15
CA GLY A 360 -3.62 11.17 -12.64
C GLY A 360 -5.10 11.22 -12.97
N THR A 361 -5.72 12.39 -12.90
CA THR A 361 -7.10 12.63 -13.36
C THR A 361 -7.29 12.37 -14.86
N ASP A 362 -6.20 12.37 -15.64
CA ASP A 362 -6.19 12.27 -17.10
C ASP A 362 -5.65 10.95 -17.67
N TRP A 363 -5.22 10.00 -16.84
CA TRP A 363 -4.50 8.81 -17.32
C TRP A 363 -5.36 7.80 -18.09
N GLU A 364 -6.67 7.90 -17.95
CA GLU A 364 -7.63 6.98 -18.55
C GLU A 364 -8.52 7.70 -19.59
N ASN A 365 -8.12 8.89 -20.05
CA ASN A 365 -8.86 9.72 -21.03
C ASN A 365 -8.64 9.34 -22.51
N ASP A 366 -7.96 8.22 -22.79
CA ASP A 366 -7.61 7.78 -24.15
C ASP A 366 -8.53 6.68 -24.72
#